data_AF-A0A918GWV4-F1
#
_entry.id   AF-A0A918GWV4-F1
#
_cell.length_a   1.000
_cell.length_b   1.000
_cell.length_c   1.000
_cell.angle_alpha   90.00
_cell.angle_beta   90.00
_cell.angle_gamma   90.00
#
_symmetry.space_group_name_H-M   'P 1'
#
loop_
_entity.id
_entity.type
_entity.pdbx_description
1 polymer ?
#
loop_
_entity_poly.entity_id
_entity_poly.type
_entity_poly.pdbx_seq_one_letter_code
_entity_poly.pdbx_strand_id
1 'polypeptide(L)'
;MPHADSASLNRMPLPEYGVLSGTLHRFFRDQPDDQGRWFHVNLEIDAPAGRYRAAIDVDSHQSATGVQWKVLVLTASQIEPADTLSPGYHELASTSGSGAIDYLRHPALANRPGCVLVARPPAWLQGLLDRISPRTPWTAGSNLDAALALEPMLVPGREILVFGEPFRVGLGMHNVHQNQGDPHGSQWWDENGVWQDGATLTRRPDGRFDVFLNKFSTQADRTDNHGHPA
;
A
#
# COMPACT_ATOMS: atom_id res chain seq x y z
N MET A 1 29.05 39.33 7.10
CA MET A 1 27.77 38.85 6.57
C MET A 1 27.65 37.40 6.99
N PRO A 2 26.79 37.05 7.96
CA PRO A 2 26.66 35.67 8.38
C PRO A 2 25.78 34.92 7.37
N HIS A 3 26.29 33.80 6.89
CA HIS A 3 25.55 32.82 6.11
C HIS A 3 24.41 32.28 6.98
N ALA A 4 23.19 32.38 6.48
CA ALA A 4 22.04 31.70 7.04
C ALA A 4 22.14 30.22 6.65
N ASP A 5 22.33 29.35 7.64
CA ASP A 5 21.99 27.94 7.56
C ASP A 5 20.50 27.84 7.19
N SER A 6 20.21 27.45 5.96
CA SER A 6 18.88 26.99 5.59
C SER A 6 18.69 25.63 6.26
N ALA A 7 18.10 25.62 7.45
CA ALA A 7 17.45 24.44 7.97
C ALA A 7 16.55 23.88 6.87
N SER A 8 16.86 22.69 6.35
CA SER A 8 15.95 21.94 5.52
C SER A 8 14.68 21.76 6.34
N LEU A 9 13.62 22.49 5.98
CA LEU A 9 12.28 22.17 6.47
C LEU A 9 12.10 20.69 6.18
N ASN A 10 11.93 19.90 7.24
CA ASN A 10 11.70 18.46 7.17
C ASN A 10 10.40 18.27 6.40
N ARG A 11 10.48 18.19 5.07
CA ARG A 11 9.32 18.05 4.20
C ARG A 11 8.87 16.61 4.38
N MET A 12 7.66 16.43 4.90
CA MET A 12 7.04 15.12 4.92
C MET A 12 7.00 14.58 3.47
N PRO A 13 7.46 13.35 3.21
CA PRO A 13 7.56 12.81 1.85
C PRO A 13 6.21 12.82 1.12
N LEU A 14 5.16 12.31 1.78
CA LEU A 14 3.76 12.52 1.39
C LEU A 14 3.06 13.40 2.44
N PRO A 15 2.82 14.70 2.17
CA PRO A 15 2.27 15.63 3.17
C PRO A 15 0.79 15.39 3.49
N GLU A 16 0.02 14.83 2.56
CA GLU A 16 -1.43 14.58 2.70
C GLU A 16 -1.72 13.08 2.74
N TYR A 17 -0.89 12.29 3.44
CA TYR A 17 -1.12 10.85 3.56
C TYR A 17 -2.39 10.54 4.36
N GLY A 18 -3.19 9.59 3.88
CA GLY A 18 -4.40 9.19 4.57
C GLY A 18 -5.10 7.97 3.97
N VAL A 19 -6.37 7.83 4.35
CA VAL A 19 -7.24 6.73 3.90
C VAL A 19 -8.59 7.28 3.44
N LEU A 20 -9.04 6.82 2.28
CA LEU A 20 -10.41 6.98 1.82
C LEU A 20 -11.23 5.76 2.25
N SER A 21 -12.25 5.98 3.07
CA SER A 21 -13.31 5.00 3.35
C SER A 21 -14.54 5.30 2.49
N GLY A 22 -15.13 4.28 1.87
CA GLY A 22 -16.35 4.47 1.08
C GLY A 22 -16.93 3.16 0.58
N THR A 23 -17.91 3.27 -0.32
CA THR A 23 -18.53 2.11 -0.96
C THR A 23 -18.04 1.97 -2.39
N LEU A 24 -17.53 0.79 -2.75
CA LEU A 24 -17.10 0.54 -4.12
C LEU A 24 -18.30 0.62 -5.07
N HIS A 25 -18.29 1.58 -6.00
CA HIS A 25 -19.31 1.71 -7.02
C HIS A 25 -19.06 0.75 -8.18
N ARG A 26 -17.86 0.83 -8.77
CA ARG A 26 -17.38 -0.05 -9.83
C ARG A 26 -15.86 -0.02 -9.89
N PHE A 27 -15.29 -0.96 -10.63
CA PHE A 27 -13.88 -0.94 -11.01
C PHE A 27 -13.74 -1.26 -12.49
N PHE A 28 -12.63 -0.84 -13.08
CA PHE A 28 -12.28 -1.13 -14.47
C PHE A 28 -10.77 -0.99 -14.67
N ARG A 29 -10.21 -1.74 -15.61
CA ARG A 29 -8.82 -1.58 -16.04
C ARG A 29 -8.69 -0.35 -16.93
N ASP A 30 -7.54 0.30 -16.92
CA ASP A 30 -7.18 1.28 -17.94
C ASP A 30 -7.42 0.72 -19.36
N GLN A 31 -7.71 1.61 -20.31
CA GLN A 31 -7.66 1.19 -21.71
C GLN A 31 -6.21 0.86 -22.05
N PRO A 32 -5.95 -0.28 -22.70
CA PRO A 32 -4.60 -0.59 -23.14
C PRO A 32 -4.12 0.46 -24.14
N ASP A 33 -2.84 0.83 -24.02
CA ASP A 33 -2.15 1.59 -25.06
C ASP A 33 -2.03 0.77 -26.36
N ASP A 34 -1.47 1.36 -27.41
CA ASP A 34 -1.29 0.71 -28.73
C ASP A 34 -0.41 -0.56 -28.68
N GLN A 35 0.22 -0.85 -27.54
CA GLN A 35 1.05 -2.03 -27.28
C GLN A 35 0.38 -3.01 -26.30
N GLY A 36 -0.88 -2.77 -25.93
CA GLY A 36 -1.64 -3.64 -25.03
C GLY A 36 -1.37 -3.36 -23.54
N ARG A 37 -0.60 -2.33 -23.18
CA ARG A 37 -0.21 -2.06 -21.77
C ARG A 37 -1.20 -1.15 -21.10
N TRP A 38 -1.44 -1.42 -19.83
CA TRP A 38 -2.29 -0.63 -18.97
C TRP A 38 -1.75 -0.75 -17.54
N PHE A 39 -1.80 0.33 -16.77
CA PHE A 39 -0.98 0.46 -15.55
C PHE A 39 -1.80 0.45 -14.27
N HIS A 40 -3.11 0.74 -14.38
CA HIS A 40 -3.97 0.86 -13.21
C HIS A 40 -5.26 0.05 -13.33
N VAL A 41 -5.65 -0.54 -12.21
CA VAL A 41 -7.06 -0.85 -11.95
C VAL A 41 -7.67 0.39 -11.31
N ASN A 42 -8.61 1.00 -12.00
CA ASN A 42 -9.32 2.18 -11.53
C ASN A 42 -10.53 1.78 -10.69
N LEU A 43 -10.68 2.41 -9.53
CA LEU A 43 -11.83 2.28 -8.65
C LEU A 43 -12.65 3.56 -8.66
N GLU A 44 -13.96 3.42 -8.73
CA GLU A 44 -14.89 4.49 -8.40
C GLU A 44 -15.52 4.19 -7.04
N ILE A 45 -15.37 5.11 -6.09
CA ILE A 45 -15.73 4.91 -4.69
C ILE A 45 -16.69 6.03 -4.29
N ASP A 46 -17.90 5.66 -3.86
CA ASP A 46 -18.90 6.61 -3.40
C ASP A 46 -18.67 6.93 -1.91
N ALA A 47 -18.59 8.22 -1.59
CA ALA A 47 -18.47 8.79 -0.24
C ALA A 47 -19.30 10.09 -0.14
N PRO A 48 -19.50 10.70 1.04
CA PRO A 48 -20.40 11.83 1.20
C PRO A 48 -20.07 13.06 0.33
N ALA A 49 -18.78 13.29 0.06
CA ALA A 49 -18.33 14.39 -0.80
C ALA A 49 -18.58 14.13 -2.30
N GLY A 50 -18.91 12.90 -2.67
CA GLY A 50 -19.15 12.47 -4.05
C GLY A 50 -18.37 11.20 -4.40
N ARG A 51 -18.19 11.00 -5.70
CA ARG A 51 -17.49 9.85 -6.24
C ARG A 51 -16.00 10.13 -6.42
N TYR A 52 -15.18 9.40 -5.67
CA TYR A 52 -13.73 9.42 -5.76
C TYR A 52 -13.25 8.46 -6.84
N ARG A 53 -12.10 8.79 -7.45
CA ARG A 53 -11.35 7.90 -8.33
C ARG A 53 -10.04 7.49 -7.68
N ALA A 54 -9.80 6.20 -7.53
CA ALA A 54 -8.50 5.70 -7.10
C ALA A 54 -7.84 4.92 -8.23
N ALA A 55 -6.57 5.21 -8.53
CA ALA A 55 -5.77 4.43 -9.45
C ALA A 55 -4.88 3.47 -8.64
N ILE A 56 -5.09 2.16 -8.79
CA ILE A 56 -4.29 1.14 -8.11
C ILE A 56 -3.22 0.63 -9.07
N ASP A 57 -1.95 0.89 -8.75
CA ASP A 57 -0.82 0.51 -9.60
C ASP A 57 -0.66 -1.00 -9.71
N VAL A 58 -0.85 -1.52 -10.91
CA VAL A 58 -0.56 -2.92 -11.26
C VAL A 58 0.62 -3.05 -12.22
N ASP A 59 1.23 -1.94 -12.62
CA ASP A 59 2.45 -1.91 -13.41
C ASP A 59 3.10 -0.53 -13.37
N SER A 60 4.35 -0.43 -13.83
CA SER A 60 5.03 0.85 -14.00
C SER A 60 4.95 1.31 -15.46
N HIS A 61 4.89 2.63 -15.67
CA HIS A 61 5.10 3.23 -17.00
C HIS A 61 6.47 2.89 -17.62
N GLN A 62 7.42 2.35 -16.85
CA GLN A 62 8.75 1.95 -17.31
C GLN A 62 8.82 0.44 -17.58
N SER A 63 9.13 0.06 -18.83
CA SER A 63 9.10 -1.32 -19.31
C SER A 63 10.04 -2.32 -18.60
N ALA A 64 11.02 -1.86 -17.83
CA ALA A 64 11.95 -2.70 -17.08
C ALA A 64 11.57 -2.83 -15.59
N THR A 65 10.58 -2.08 -15.12
CA THR A 65 10.15 -2.07 -13.72
C THR A 65 8.94 -2.98 -13.58
N GLY A 66 9.13 -4.13 -12.93
CA GLY A 66 8.04 -5.08 -12.67
C GLY A 66 7.20 -4.68 -11.47
N VAL A 67 5.98 -5.22 -11.39
CA VAL A 67 5.13 -5.15 -10.20
C VAL A 67 5.33 -6.37 -9.31
N GLN A 68 5.19 -6.17 -8.00
CA GLN A 68 5.08 -7.23 -7.03
C GLN A 68 3.88 -6.97 -6.12
N TRP A 69 3.17 -8.02 -5.71
CA TRP A 69 1.99 -7.88 -4.86
C TRP A 69 1.88 -8.94 -3.77
N LYS A 70 1.05 -8.65 -2.77
CA LYS A 70 0.56 -9.60 -1.76
C LYS A 70 -0.96 -9.52 -1.68
N VAL A 71 -1.58 -10.68 -1.53
CA VAL A 71 -2.99 -10.79 -1.14
C VAL A 71 -3.03 -11.51 0.21
N LEU A 72 -3.69 -10.91 1.18
CA LEU A 72 -3.85 -11.47 2.52
C LEU A 72 -5.19 -11.05 3.14
N VAL A 73 -5.48 -11.61 4.31
CA VAL A 73 -6.69 -11.29 5.07
C VAL A 73 -6.27 -10.74 6.43
N LEU A 74 -6.81 -9.57 6.80
CA LEU A 74 -6.63 -8.97 8.12
C LEU A 74 -7.93 -8.94 8.90
N THR A 75 -7.83 -9.02 10.22
CA THR A 75 -8.93 -8.69 11.13
C THR A 75 -9.05 -7.19 11.29
N ALA A 76 -10.23 -6.70 11.69
CA ALA A 76 -10.47 -5.26 11.90
C ALA A 76 -9.46 -4.64 12.90
N SER A 77 -9.18 -5.34 14.01
CA SER A 77 -8.22 -4.88 15.02
C SER A 77 -6.77 -4.80 14.55
N GLN A 78 -6.42 -5.44 13.43
CA GLN A 78 -5.08 -5.33 12.85
C GLN A 78 -4.89 -4.07 12.02
N ILE A 79 -5.95 -3.33 11.71
CA ILE A 79 -5.90 -2.09 10.93
C ILE A 79 -6.53 -0.91 11.67
N GLU A 80 -6.83 -1.07 12.97
CA GLU A 80 -7.34 0.01 13.81
C GLU A 80 -6.39 1.23 13.81
N PRO A 81 -6.94 2.46 13.88
CA PRO A 81 -8.36 2.80 13.93
C PRO A 81 -9.06 2.86 12.56
N ALA A 82 -8.38 2.52 11.45
CA ALA A 82 -8.87 2.77 10.09
C ALA A 82 -10.15 1.99 9.74
N ASP A 83 -10.42 0.86 10.39
CA ASP A 83 -11.64 0.07 10.20
C ASP A 83 -12.93 0.73 10.72
N THR A 84 -12.80 1.73 11.59
CA THR A 84 -13.94 2.42 12.24
C THR A 84 -14.24 3.79 11.64
N LEU A 85 -13.45 4.24 10.67
CA LEU A 85 -13.59 5.55 10.06
C LEU A 85 -14.89 5.63 9.24
N SER A 86 -15.64 6.71 9.44
CA SER A 86 -16.84 6.98 8.65
C SER A 86 -16.49 7.20 7.17
N PRO A 87 -17.41 6.96 6.22
CA PRO A 87 -17.16 7.25 4.80
C PRO A 87 -16.65 8.68 4.56
N GLY A 88 -15.58 8.81 3.77
CA GLY A 88 -14.84 10.04 3.55
C GLY A 88 -13.33 9.80 3.54
N TYR A 89 -12.57 10.82 3.12
CA TYR A 89 -11.12 10.83 3.28
C TYR A 89 -10.75 11.29 4.69
N HIS A 90 -9.76 10.62 5.28
CA HIS A 90 -9.20 10.94 6.60
C HIS A 90 -7.68 10.99 6.50
N GLU A 91 -7.10 12.12 6.86
CA GLU A 91 -5.65 12.26 6.99
C GLU A 91 -5.17 11.41 8.17
N LEU A 92 -4.04 10.72 7.99
CA LEU A 92 -3.44 9.85 8.99
C LEU A 92 -2.03 10.32 9.30
N ALA A 93 -1.70 10.43 10.58
CA ALA A 93 -0.32 10.67 10.99
C ALA A 93 0.58 9.53 10.49
N SER A 94 1.73 9.84 9.89
CA SER A 94 2.69 8.84 9.38
C SER A 94 3.52 8.20 10.52
N THR A 95 2.82 7.49 11.39
CA THR A 95 3.37 6.89 12.62
C THR A 95 2.71 5.55 12.90
N SER A 96 3.40 4.69 13.65
CA SER A 96 2.80 3.43 14.12
C SER A 96 1.56 3.69 14.98
N GLY A 97 0.47 2.97 14.71
CA GLY A 97 -0.76 3.01 15.51
C GLY A 97 -1.76 4.11 15.14
N SER A 98 -1.47 4.97 14.16
CA SER A 98 -2.43 5.94 13.61
C SER A 98 -3.45 5.32 12.65
N GLY A 99 -3.22 4.07 12.22
CA GLY A 99 -3.91 3.41 11.10
C GLY A 99 -3.11 3.47 9.80
N ALA A 100 -2.01 4.23 9.75
CA ALA A 100 -1.12 4.28 8.61
C ALA A 100 -0.50 2.90 8.28
N ILE A 101 -0.25 2.67 6.99
CA ILE A 101 0.29 1.42 6.47
C ILE A 101 1.80 1.54 6.25
N ASP A 102 2.52 0.51 6.69
CA ASP A 102 3.95 0.32 6.40
C ASP A 102 4.21 -1.17 6.16
N TYR A 103 4.55 -1.55 4.93
CA TYR A 103 4.73 -2.94 4.54
C TYR A 103 5.91 -3.61 5.25
N LEU A 104 6.89 -2.83 5.69
CA LEU A 104 8.15 -3.31 6.27
C LEU A 104 8.13 -3.28 7.80
N ARG A 105 7.27 -2.46 8.41
CA ARG A 105 7.18 -2.27 9.88
C ARG A 105 5.86 -2.69 10.50
N HIS A 106 4.76 -2.68 9.75
CA HIS A 106 3.43 -2.99 10.29
C HIS A 106 3.40 -4.44 10.80
N PRO A 107 3.02 -4.71 12.07
CA PRO A 107 3.11 -6.05 12.67
C PRO A 107 2.38 -7.16 11.91
N ALA A 108 1.28 -6.81 11.23
CA ALA A 108 0.49 -7.75 10.44
C ALA A 108 0.94 -7.92 8.98
N LEU A 109 1.80 -7.02 8.46
CA LEU A 109 2.19 -6.99 7.04
C LEU A 109 3.67 -7.34 6.81
N ALA A 110 4.52 -6.94 7.76
CA ALA A 110 5.95 -7.12 7.70
C ALA A 110 6.30 -8.60 7.53
N ASN A 111 7.12 -8.89 6.52
CA ASN A 111 7.77 -10.18 6.39
C ASN A 111 8.80 -10.30 7.51
N ARG A 112 8.37 -10.73 8.69
CA ARG A 112 9.29 -11.04 9.77
C ARG A 112 10.03 -12.32 9.36
N PRO A 113 11.35 -12.27 9.11
CA PRO A 113 12.12 -13.50 9.18
C PRO A 113 11.92 -13.99 10.61
N GLY A 114 11.15 -15.08 10.78
CA GLY A 114 10.96 -15.72 12.08
C GLY A 114 12.31 -15.75 12.79
N CYS A 115 12.33 -15.28 14.04
CA CYS A 115 13.49 -15.02 14.90
C CYS A 115 14.84 -15.45 14.28
N VAL A 116 15.83 -14.54 14.26
CA VAL A 116 17.23 -14.90 14.11
C VAL A 116 17.64 -15.77 15.32
N LEU A 117 17.18 -17.01 15.34
CA LEU A 117 17.81 -18.09 16.04
C LEU A 117 19.08 -18.35 15.24
N VAL A 118 20.21 -18.33 15.93
CA VAL A 118 21.55 -18.61 15.39
C VAL A 118 21.61 -20.01 14.72
N ALA A 119 20.55 -20.82 14.85
CA ALA A 119 20.32 -22.07 14.14
C ALA A 119 18.87 -22.15 13.62
N ARG A 120 18.67 -22.86 12.49
CA ARG A 120 17.32 -23.16 11.95
C ARG A 120 16.45 -23.81 13.05
N PRO A 121 15.24 -23.28 13.34
CA PRO A 121 14.36 -23.90 14.31
C PRO A 121 13.96 -25.32 13.87
N PRO A 122 13.71 -26.23 14.83
CA PRO A 122 13.16 -27.54 14.52
C PRO A 122 11.86 -27.44 13.71
N ALA A 123 11.59 -28.38 12.81
CA ALA A 123 10.46 -28.33 11.87
C ALA A 123 9.09 -28.14 12.54
N TRP A 124 8.88 -28.69 13.75
CA TRP A 124 7.64 -28.51 14.52
C TRP A 124 7.46 -27.06 14.99
N LEU A 125 8.56 -26.40 15.37
CA LEU A 125 8.55 -25.01 15.81
C LEU A 125 8.40 -24.07 14.62
N GLN A 126 9.05 -24.37 13.50
CA GLN A 126 8.85 -23.64 12.25
C GLN A 126 7.38 -23.74 11.80
N GLY A 127 6.79 -24.94 11.80
CA GLY A 127 5.38 -25.14 11.48
C GLY A 127 4.40 -24.47 12.45
N LEU A 128 4.77 -24.28 13.71
CA LEU A 128 4.02 -23.49 14.68
C LEU A 128 4.15 -21.98 14.39
N LEU A 129 5.37 -21.50 14.13
CA LEU A 129 5.64 -20.10 13.79
C LEU A 129 4.95 -19.69 12.49
N ASP A 130 4.95 -20.53 11.46
CA ASP A 130 4.26 -20.26 10.19
C ASP A 130 2.73 -20.30 10.33
N ARG A 131 2.19 -21.00 11.34
CA ARG A 131 0.76 -20.96 11.67
C ARG A 131 0.36 -19.71 12.47
N ILE A 132 1.27 -19.21 13.30
CA ILE A 132 1.03 -18.03 14.14
C ILE A 132 1.36 -16.73 13.36
N SER A 133 2.29 -16.80 12.42
CA SER A 133 2.79 -15.67 11.65
C SER A 133 3.20 -16.13 10.24
N PRO A 134 2.22 -16.49 9.36
CA PRO A 134 2.51 -16.97 8.03
C PRO A 134 3.32 -15.94 7.24
N ARG A 135 4.43 -16.37 6.64
CA ARG A 135 5.17 -15.54 5.70
C ARG A 135 4.32 -15.40 4.44
N THR A 136 3.93 -14.18 4.10
CA THR A 136 3.29 -13.87 2.81
C THR A 136 4.35 -13.28 1.89
N PRO A 137 5.11 -14.10 1.14
CA PRO A 137 6.11 -13.59 0.22
C PRO A 137 5.45 -12.71 -0.86
N TRP A 138 6.24 -11.81 -1.43
CA TRP A 138 5.82 -11.06 -2.62
C TRP A 138 5.68 -12.01 -3.81
N THR A 139 4.56 -11.90 -4.52
CA THR A 139 4.37 -12.50 -5.85
C THR A 139 4.82 -11.50 -6.90
N ALA A 140 5.46 -11.95 -7.97
CA ALA A 140 5.84 -11.13 -9.12
C ALA A 140 5.20 -11.71 -10.39
N GLY A 141 4.88 -10.85 -11.35
CA GLY A 141 4.23 -11.25 -12.60
C GLY A 141 3.91 -10.04 -13.47
N SER A 142 3.03 -10.24 -14.44
CA SER A 142 2.56 -9.17 -15.34
C SER A 142 1.50 -8.28 -14.68
N ASN A 143 1.21 -7.15 -15.32
CA ASN A 143 0.06 -6.30 -14.96
C ASN A 143 -1.27 -7.06 -14.91
N LEU A 144 -1.47 -7.99 -15.84
CA LEU A 144 -2.65 -8.85 -15.88
C LEU A 144 -2.68 -9.80 -14.69
N ASP A 145 -1.54 -10.37 -14.28
CA ASP A 145 -1.49 -11.27 -13.11
C ASP A 145 -1.80 -10.51 -11.81
N ALA A 146 -1.23 -9.32 -11.63
CA ALA A 146 -1.51 -8.45 -10.49
C ALA A 146 -2.99 -8.02 -10.46
N ALA A 147 -3.55 -7.66 -11.62
CA ALA A 147 -4.96 -7.34 -11.77
C ALA A 147 -5.88 -8.49 -11.39
N LEU A 148 -5.61 -9.69 -11.91
CA LEU A 148 -6.39 -10.88 -11.62
C LEU A 148 -6.28 -11.31 -10.15
N ALA A 149 -5.23 -10.89 -9.45
CA ALA A 149 -5.11 -11.06 -8.00
C ALA A 149 -5.92 -10.03 -7.20
N LEU A 150 -6.05 -8.80 -7.69
CA LEU A 150 -6.81 -7.71 -7.06
C LEU A 150 -8.33 -7.83 -7.30
N GLU A 151 -8.76 -8.10 -8.52
CA GLU A 151 -10.17 -8.04 -8.91
C GLU A 151 -11.13 -8.91 -8.08
N PRO A 152 -10.77 -10.13 -7.63
CA PRO A 152 -11.68 -10.96 -6.84
C PRO A 152 -12.11 -10.34 -5.51
N MET A 153 -11.33 -9.41 -4.94
CA MET A 153 -11.73 -8.69 -3.72
C MET A 153 -12.53 -7.41 -4.00
N LEU A 154 -12.62 -6.96 -5.25
CA LEU A 154 -13.34 -5.75 -5.62
C LEU A 154 -14.82 -6.07 -5.87
N VAL A 155 -15.64 -6.04 -4.83
CA VAL A 155 -17.07 -6.34 -4.92
C VAL A 155 -17.89 -5.05 -4.84
N PRO A 156 -18.55 -4.62 -5.94
CA PRO A 156 -19.43 -3.45 -5.92
C PRO A 156 -20.47 -3.51 -4.79
N GLY A 157 -20.69 -2.39 -4.12
CA GLY A 157 -21.57 -2.27 -2.96
C GLY A 157 -20.92 -2.64 -1.62
N ARG A 158 -19.68 -3.12 -1.59
CA ARG A 158 -18.93 -3.33 -0.34
C ARG A 158 -18.14 -2.10 0.08
N GLU A 159 -17.93 -2.00 1.39
CA GLU A 159 -17.00 -1.05 1.97
C GLU A 159 -15.58 -1.35 1.51
N ILE A 160 -14.87 -0.28 1.11
CA ILE A 160 -13.49 -0.32 0.64
C ILE A 160 -12.70 0.80 1.31
N LEU A 161 -11.48 0.48 1.73
CA LEU A 161 -10.49 1.42 2.23
C LEU A 161 -9.34 1.52 1.23
N VAL A 162 -8.98 2.74 0.83
CA VAL A 162 -7.84 3.00 -0.05
C VAL A 162 -6.87 3.96 0.64
N PHE A 163 -5.65 3.48 0.88
CA PHE A 163 -4.58 4.27 1.51
C PHE A 163 -3.69 4.88 0.45
N GLY A 164 -3.25 6.11 0.68
CA GLY A 164 -2.40 6.85 -0.26
C GLY A 164 -2.49 8.37 -0.03
N GLU A 165 -2.30 9.13 -1.09
CA GLU A 165 -2.41 10.59 -1.10
C GLU A 165 -3.65 11.02 -1.91
N PRO A 166 -4.43 12.02 -1.46
CA PRO A 166 -5.54 12.55 -2.24
C PRO A 166 -5.05 13.38 -3.42
N PHE A 167 -5.84 13.45 -4.50
CA PHE A 167 -5.55 14.38 -5.58
C PHE A 167 -5.60 15.83 -5.08
N ARG A 168 -4.64 16.65 -5.51
CA ARG A 168 -4.65 18.10 -5.26
C ARG A 168 -5.88 18.81 -5.84
N VAL A 169 -6.47 18.25 -6.90
CA VAL A 169 -7.66 18.78 -7.56
C VAL A 169 -8.62 17.64 -7.89
N GLY A 170 -9.86 17.79 -7.42
CA GLY A 170 -10.92 16.80 -7.62
C GLY A 170 -10.94 15.71 -6.54
N LEU A 171 -11.82 14.73 -6.72
CA LEU A 171 -11.98 13.61 -5.79
C LEU A 171 -11.22 12.40 -6.31
N GLY A 172 -10.07 12.11 -5.72
CA GLY A 172 -9.34 10.89 -6.03
C GLY A 172 -8.17 10.61 -5.12
N MET A 173 -7.58 9.44 -5.30
CA MET A 173 -6.45 8.91 -4.55
C MET A 173 -5.36 8.43 -5.53
N HIS A 174 -4.09 8.70 -5.21
CA HIS A 174 -2.89 8.20 -5.89
C HIS A 174 -1.86 7.69 -4.88
N ASN A 175 -0.69 7.29 -5.38
CA ASN A 175 0.40 6.70 -4.59
C ASN A 175 -0.10 5.48 -3.81
N VAL A 176 -0.94 4.67 -4.46
CA VAL A 176 -1.53 3.46 -3.89
C VAL A 176 -0.60 2.27 -4.15
N HIS A 177 0.61 2.37 -3.62
CA HIS A 177 1.67 1.36 -3.66
C HIS A 177 2.66 1.59 -2.49
N GLN A 178 3.71 0.78 -2.36
CA GLN A 178 4.77 1.06 -1.38
C GLN A 178 5.40 2.43 -1.66
N ASN A 179 5.45 3.34 -0.69
CA ASN A 179 5.96 4.70 -0.84
C ASN A 179 7.31 4.85 -0.11
N GLN A 180 8.11 3.79 -0.15
CA GLN A 180 9.45 3.72 0.44
C GLN A 180 10.34 2.74 -0.34
N GLY A 181 11.65 2.86 -0.14
CA GLY A 181 12.64 2.00 -0.74
C GLY A 181 12.97 2.32 -2.20
N ASP A 182 12.56 3.49 -2.71
CA ASP A 182 12.98 3.95 -4.03
C ASP A 182 14.51 4.16 -4.09
N PRO A 183 15.18 3.75 -5.19
CA PRO A 183 16.63 3.81 -5.30
C PRO A 183 17.20 5.23 -5.18
N HIS A 184 18.40 5.34 -4.61
CA HIS A 184 19.12 6.62 -4.54
C HIS A 184 19.31 7.25 -5.93
N GLY A 185 18.92 8.52 -6.05
CA GLY A 185 18.98 9.27 -7.30
C GLY A 185 17.82 9.04 -8.27
N SER A 186 16.81 8.23 -7.90
CA SER A 186 15.55 8.20 -8.62
C SER A 186 14.77 9.51 -8.42
N GLN A 187 13.85 9.82 -9.33
CA GLN A 187 12.97 11.00 -9.18
C GLN A 187 12.02 10.89 -7.98
N TRP A 188 11.81 9.66 -7.46
CA TRP A 188 10.94 9.34 -6.33
C TRP A 188 11.71 9.28 -5.01
N TRP A 189 13.02 9.56 -5.03
CA TRP A 189 13.88 9.45 -3.84
C TRP A 189 13.37 10.27 -2.65
N ASP A 190 12.92 11.51 -2.92
CA ASP A 190 12.43 12.43 -1.90
C ASP A 190 11.02 12.07 -1.38
N GLU A 191 10.33 11.15 -2.06
CA GLU A 191 9.01 10.65 -1.67
C GLU A 191 9.09 9.40 -0.77
N ASN A 192 10.29 8.87 -0.53
CA ASN A 192 10.51 7.80 0.43
C ASN A 192 10.07 8.21 1.84
N GLY A 193 9.09 7.51 2.40
CA GLY A 193 8.58 7.76 3.74
C GLY A 193 8.11 6.49 4.46
N VAL A 194 8.44 6.37 5.74
CA VAL A 194 7.91 5.31 6.60
C VAL A 194 6.45 5.61 6.98
N TRP A 195 5.63 4.57 7.15
CA TRP A 195 4.20 4.73 7.50
C TRP A 195 3.42 5.61 6.52
N GLN A 196 3.74 5.50 5.24
CA GLN A 196 3.05 6.21 4.16
C GLN A 196 2.74 5.29 2.96
N ASP A 197 2.85 3.97 3.13
CA ASP A 197 2.55 3.03 2.06
C ASP A 197 1.05 3.07 1.72
N GLY A 198 0.74 2.99 0.43
CA GLY A 198 -0.62 2.78 -0.06
C GLY A 198 -1.09 1.34 0.17
N ALA A 199 -2.40 1.10 0.04
CA ALA A 199 -3.00 -0.23 0.12
C ALA A 199 -4.46 -0.19 -0.32
N THR A 200 -5.01 -1.33 -0.78
CA THR A 200 -6.44 -1.49 -1.06
C THR A 200 -7.04 -2.58 -0.18
N LEU A 201 -8.09 -2.27 0.57
CA LEU A 201 -8.74 -3.21 1.47
C LEU A 201 -10.25 -3.24 1.22
N THR A 202 -10.83 -4.42 1.00
CA THR A 202 -12.29 -4.58 0.92
C THR A 202 -12.81 -5.30 2.15
N ARG A 203 -13.83 -4.73 2.80
CA ARG A 203 -14.46 -5.37 3.95
C ARG A 203 -15.31 -6.58 3.53
N ARG A 204 -15.13 -7.68 4.23
CA ARG A 204 -15.89 -8.93 4.07
C ARG A 204 -17.16 -8.90 4.94
N PRO A 205 -18.17 -9.72 4.61
CA PRO A 205 -19.37 -9.87 5.44
C PRO A 205 -19.10 -10.34 6.88
N ASP A 206 -17.99 -11.04 7.10
CA ASP A 206 -17.55 -11.50 8.43
C ASP A 206 -16.76 -10.44 9.22
N GLY A 207 -16.65 -9.22 8.70
CA GLY A 207 -15.95 -8.10 9.33
C GLY A 207 -14.43 -8.08 9.14
N ARG A 208 -13.83 -9.09 8.50
CA ARG A 208 -12.41 -9.08 8.10
C ARG A 208 -12.20 -8.26 6.83
N PHE A 209 -10.95 -8.02 6.46
CA PHE A 209 -10.58 -7.31 5.25
C PHE A 209 -9.76 -8.20 4.32
N ASP A 210 -10.17 -8.27 3.06
CA ASP A 210 -9.30 -8.67 1.96
C ASP A 210 -8.34 -7.52 1.68
N VAL A 211 -7.03 -7.81 1.63
CA VAL A 211 -5.99 -6.78 1.51
C VAL A 211 -5.11 -7.06 0.30
N PHE A 212 -4.99 -6.07 -0.58
CA PHE A 212 -4.04 -6.06 -1.69
C PHE A 212 -2.97 -5.01 -1.43
N LEU A 213 -1.73 -5.48 -1.41
CA LEU A 213 -0.52 -4.66 -1.30
C LEU A 213 0.28 -4.80 -2.58
N ASN A 214 0.85 -3.72 -3.07
CA ASN A 214 1.62 -3.68 -4.31
C ASN A 214 2.84 -2.77 -4.17
N LYS A 215 3.93 -3.13 -4.85
CA LYS A 215 5.15 -2.35 -4.95
C LYS A 215 5.83 -2.57 -6.30
N PHE A 216 6.79 -1.72 -6.63
CA PHE A 216 7.64 -1.90 -7.81
C PHE A 216 8.88 -2.73 -7.49
N SER A 217 9.38 -3.50 -8.45
CA SER A 217 10.55 -4.38 -8.29
C SER A 217 11.85 -3.62 -8.00
N THR A 218 11.88 -2.33 -8.30
CA THR A 218 12.98 -1.41 -7.97
C THR A 218 13.00 -1.01 -6.50
N GLN A 219 11.87 -1.14 -5.79
CA GLN A 219 11.74 -0.71 -4.41
C GLN A 219 12.27 -1.75 -3.44
N ALA A 220 13.12 -1.29 -2.51
CA ALA A 220 13.81 -2.12 -1.55
C ALA A 220 12.84 -2.87 -0.61
N ASP A 221 13.23 -4.08 -0.21
CA ASP A 221 12.54 -4.88 0.82
C ASP A 221 12.98 -4.51 2.25
N ARG A 222 13.92 -3.58 2.40
CA ARG A 222 14.43 -3.08 3.67
C ARG A 222 14.77 -1.60 3.52
N THR A 223 14.38 -0.82 4.52
CA THR A 223 14.62 0.62 4.55
C THR A 223 15.07 1.08 5.93
N ASP A 224 15.72 2.25 5.98
CA ASP A 224 16.09 2.95 7.20
C ASP A 224 14.88 3.64 7.85
N ASN A 225 15.09 4.43 8.90
CA ASN A 225 13.97 5.11 9.59
C ASN A 225 13.35 6.28 8.80
N HIS A 226 13.90 6.63 7.65
CA HIS A 226 13.36 7.64 6.74
C HIS A 226 12.69 7.01 5.50
N GLY A 227 12.74 5.67 5.37
CA GLY A 227 12.15 4.98 4.21
C GLY A 227 13.14 4.83 3.05
N HIS A 228 14.41 5.22 3.20
CA HIS A 228 15.43 5.01 2.18
C HIS A 228 15.96 3.57 2.22
N PRO A 229 16.37 2.96 1.09
CA PRO A 229 17.01 1.64 1.04
C PRO A 229 18.17 1.49 2.05
N ALA A 230 18.22 0.35 2.75
CA ALA A 230 19.22 0.03 3.78
C ALA A 230 20.09 -1.18 3.43
#